data_AF-A0A4S9JGY6-F1
#
_entry.id   AF-A0A4S9JGY6-F1
#
_cell.length_a   1.000
_cell.length_b   1.000
_cell.length_c   1.000
_cell.angle_alpha   90.00
_cell.angle_beta   90.00
_cell.angle_gamma   90.00
#
_symmetry.space_group_name_H-M   'P 1'
#
loop_
_entity.id
_entity.type
_entity.pdbx_description
1 polymer ?
#
loop_
_entity_poly.entity_id
_entity_poly.type
_entity_poly.pdbx_seq_one_letter_code
_entity_poly.pdbx_strand_id
1 'polypeptide(L)'
;SRIEIFRYRIGSPTIKHIRTVADARIETPNDIFAVSPEEFYVTNDHAYREGLMRELETVAPVGWSTTLHITITDLSASSPSSGITINTALTGIKSNNGLGHVRGSNEVTVISAERGILYRTFPNANKTLTVEETVHLDSTLDNPSYYTDPWATPSSNASGYVLAGLARGIDLASNANKPDAKDPPYVWLVQKGKDEGDWEKKIIFADDGSKVRTASAAVIVGIDPKKEGGKKRGWLFVTGFMSEAMVAVKIDL
;
A
#
# COMPACT_ATOMS: atom_id res chain seq x y z
N SER A 1 8.77 11.88 13.16
CA SER A 1 8.97 10.44 12.98
C SER A 1 10.28 10.18 12.25
N ARG A 2 10.59 8.93 11.84
CA ARG A 2 11.85 8.60 11.16
C ARG A 2 11.68 7.41 10.22
N ILE A 3 12.56 7.31 9.23
CA ILE A 3 12.70 6.18 8.31
C ILE A 3 14.06 5.54 8.55
N GLU A 4 14.11 4.21 8.59
CA GLU A 4 15.34 3.46 8.84
C GLU A 4 15.77 2.70 7.59
N ILE A 5 17.01 2.89 7.17
CA ILE A 5 17.58 2.27 5.97
C ILE A 5 18.49 1.13 6.40
N PHE A 6 18.26 -0.04 5.82
CA PHE A 6 19.03 -1.23 6.09
C PHE A 6 19.62 -1.79 4.79
N ARG A 7 20.77 -2.45 4.92
CA ARG A 7 21.32 -3.35 3.90
C ARG A 7 21.09 -4.78 4.35
N TYR A 8 20.42 -5.54 3.51
CA TYR A 8 20.26 -6.97 3.67
C TYR A 8 21.10 -7.72 2.62
N ARG A 9 21.75 -8.80 3.04
CA ARG A 9 22.39 -9.77 2.15
C ARG A 9 21.55 -11.04 2.18
N ILE A 10 21.04 -11.47 1.02
CA ILE A 10 20.19 -12.66 0.91
C ILE A 10 20.85 -13.87 1.58
N GLY A 11 20.10 -14.53 2.47
CA GLY A 11 20.57 -15.68 3.25
C GLY A 11 21.26 -15.32 4.56
N SER A 12 21.51 -14.03 4.84
CA SER A 12 22.01 -13.57 6.13
C SER A 12 20.93 -13.70 7.21
N PRO A 13 21.29 -14.06 8.46
CA PRO A 13 20.35 -13.99 9.58
C PRO A 13 20.16 -12.57 10.12
N THR A 14 20.95 -11.60 9.63
CA THR A 14 20.93 -10.22 10.11
C THR A 14 20.79 -9.21 8.97
N ILE A 15 20.20 -8.07 9.30
CA ILE A 15 20.20 -6.85 8.49
C ILE A 15 21.17 -5.84 9.11
N LYS A 16 21.90 -5.09 8.28
CA LYS A 16 22.80 -4.03 8.74
C LYS A 16 22.09 -2.69 8.62
N HIS A 17 21.90 -1.98 9.73
CA HIS A 17 21.47 -0.58 9.69
C HIS A 17 22.53 0.27 8.98
N ILE A 18 22.06 1.11 8.06
CA ILE A 18 22.90 2.02 7.27
C ILE A 18 22.74 3.45 7.78
N ARG A 19 21.49 3.89 7.95
CA ARG A 19 21.18 5.25 8.40
C ARG A 19 19.72 5.36 8.86
N THR A 20 19.48 6.30 9.76
CA THR A 20 18.17 6.93 10.03
C THR A 20 17.97 8.20 9.19
N VAL A 21 16.83 8.37 8.54
CA VAL A 21 16.39 9.61 7.88
C VAL A 21 15.25 10.22 8.70
N ALA A 22 15.36 11.49 9.08
CA ALA A 22 14.32 12.19 9.81
C ALA A 22 14.27 13.68 9.47
N ASP A 23 13.07 14.21 9.38
CA ASP A 23 12.77 15.62 9.12
C ASP A 23 11.39 15.94 9.73
N ALA A 24 11.15 17.19 10.10
CA ALA A 24 9.86 17.62 10.67
C ALA A 24 8.67 17.39 9.71
N ARG A 25 8.92 17.34 8.40
CA ARG A 25 7.90 17.02 7.39
C ARG A 25 7.52 15.54 7.39
N ILE A 26 8.36 14.65 7.91
CA ILE A 26 8.06 13.22 8.09
C ILE A 26 7.33 13.06 9.43
N GLU A 27 6.06 13.48 9.44
CA GLU A 27 5.28 13.65 10.66
C GLU A 27 4.52 12.38 11.04
N THR A 28 3.84 11.75 10.09
CA THR A 28 3.00 10.55 10.30
C THR A 28 3.26 9.51 9.22
N PRO A 29 4.53 9.08 9.03
CA PRO A 29 4.90 8.17 7.96
C PRO A 29 4.08 6.88 8.06
N ASN A 30 3.46 6.47 6.96
CA ASN A 30 2.64 5.27 6.90
C ASN A 30 3.31 4.17 6.07
N ASP A 31 3.60 4.45 4.79
CA ASP A 31 4.27 3.50 3.91
C ASP A 31 5.34 4.17 3.01
N ILE A 32 6.22 3.35 2.44
CA ILE A 32 7.36 3.76 1.63
C ILE A 32 7.38 3.02 0.30
N PHE A 33 7.61 3.75 -0.78
CA PHE A 33 8.01 3.17 -2.06
C PHE A 33 9.45 3.55 -2.41
N ALA A 34 10.37 2.58 -2.33
CA ALA A 34 11.76 2.75 -2.70
C ALA A 34 11.94 2.72 -4.23
N VAL A 35 12.38 3.85 -4.80
CA VAL A 35 12.72 3.99 -6.22
C VAL A 35 14.14 3.47 -6.47
N SER A 36 15.05 3.77 -5.55
CA SER A 36 16.43 3.31 -5.54
C SER A 36 16.97 3.27 -4.11
N PRO A 37 18.21 2.81 -3.86
CA PRO A 37 18.82 2.89 -2.53
C PRO A 37 18.92 4.32 -1.95
N GLU A 38 18.82 5.34 -2.80
CA GLU A 38 18.99 6.76 -2.46
C GLU A 38 17.74 7.60 -2.75
N GLU A 39 16.64 6.99 -3.17
CA GLU A 39 15.43 7.71 -3.58
C GLU A 39 14.19 6.93 -3.18
N PHE A 40 13.26 7.57 -2.48
CA PHE A 40 11.99 6.95 -2.10
C PHE A 40 10.85 7.96 -1.92
N TYR A 41 9.63 7.48 -2.05
CA TYR A 41 8.42 8.18 -1.64
C TYR A 41 7.99 7.68 -0.26
N VAL A 42 7.42 8.57 0.55
CA VAL A 42 6.82 8.23 1.84
C VAL A 42 5.50 8.98 2.01
N THR A 43 4.46 8.28 2.45
CA THR A 43 3.18 8.91 2.80
C THR A 43 3.20 9.37 4.24
N ASN A 44 2.70 10.57 4.49
CA ASN A 44 2.19 10.96 5.80
C ASN A 44 0.67 10.79 5.76
N ASP A 45 0.12 9.89 6.57
CA ASP A 45 -1.32 9.60 6.54
C ASP A 45 -2.18 10.71 7.14
N HIS A 46 -1.59 11.61 7.92
CA HIS A 46 -2.26 12.72 8.60
C HIS A 46 -1.34 13.93 8.68
N ALA A 47 -1.85 15.16 8.65
CA ALA A 47 -0.99 16.34 8.86
C ALA A 47 -0.69 16.55 10.34
N TYR A 48 -1.56 16.08 11.25
CA TYR A 48 -1.38 16.20 12.69
C TYR A 48 -1.16 14.83 13.33
N ARG A 49 -0.14 14.72 14.19
CA ARG A 49 0.12 13.46 14.91
C ARG A 49 -0.88 13.22 16.03
N GLU A 50 -1.28 14.25 16.75
CA GLU A 50 -2.12 14.16 17.94
C GLU A 50 -2.97 15.42 18.17
N GLY A 51 -3.87 15.35 19.16
CA GLY A 51 -4.72 16.46 19.58
C GLY A 51 -5.96 16.68 18.71
N LEU A 52 -6.68 17.77 18.98
CA LEU A 52 -7.98 18.06 18.38
C LEU A 52 -7.95 18.12 16.84
N MET A 53 -6.85 18.62 16.27
CA MET A 53 -6.69 18.69 14.82
C MET A 53 -6.56 17.30 14.19
N ARG A 54 -5.92 16.34 14.88
CA ARG A 54 -5.88 14.94 14.46
C ARG A 54 -7.27 14.31 14.51
N GLU A 55 -8.03 14.53 15.57
CA GLU A 55 -9.41 14.04 15.66
C GLU A 55 -10.30 14.61 14.55
N LEU A 56 -10.15 15.91 14.26
CA LEU A 56 -10.85 16.58 13.17
C LEU A 56 -10.48 15.97 11.80
N GLU A 57 -9.20 15.70 11.56
CA GLU A 57 -8.75 15.03 10.33
C GLU A 57 -9.44 13.69 10.11
N THR A 58 -9.58 12.88 11.17
CA THR A 58 -10.20 11.56 11.07
C THR A 58 -11.66 11.65 10.62
N VAL A 59 -12.44 12.60 11.13
CA VAL A 59 -13.88 12.70 10.82
C VAL A 59 -14.21 13.57 9.62
N ALA A 60 -13.39 14.59 9.33
CA ALA A 60 -13.65 15.52 8.24
C ALA A 60 -13.13 14.98 6.90
N PRO A 61 -13.79 15.28 5.77
CA PRO A 61 -13.33 14.88 4.44
C PRO A 61 -12.20 15.79 3.93
N VAL A 62 -11.16 16.00 4.76
CA VAL A 62 -10.03 16.91 4.47
C VAL A 62 -8.86 16.17 3.82
N GLY A 63 -8.29 16.75 2.77
CA GLY A 63 -7.15 16.21 2.03
C GLY A 63 -5.80 16.73 2.53
N TRP A 64 -5.60 16.80 3.85
CA TRP A 64 -4.40 17.40 4.45
C TRP A 64 -3.18 16.47 4.48
N SER A 65 -3.40 15.16 4.30
CA SER A 65 -2.33 14.17 4.22
C SER A 65 -1.42 14.43 3.00
N THR A 66 -0.18 13.96 3.06
CA THR A 66 0.84 14.26 2.03
C THR A 66 1.61 13.02 1.62
N THR A 67 2.15 13.03 0.40
CA THR A 67 3.24 12.14 0.02
C THR A 67 4.48 12.99 -0.21
N LEU A 68 5.59 12.61 0.40
CA LEU A 68 6.89 13.23 0.22
C LEU A 68 7.74 12.38 -0.71
N HIS A 69 8.58 13.04 -1.49
CA HIS A 69 9.70 12.45 -2.19
C HIS A 69 10.99 12.82 -1.45
N ILE A 70 11.84 11.82 -1.22
CA ILE A 70 13.09 11.98 -0.49
C ILE A 70 14.23 11.45 -1.36
N THR A 71 15.26 12.28 -1.52
CA THR A 71 16.54 11.90 -2.12
C THR A 71 17.63 11.97 -1.06
N ILE A 72 18.48 10.96 -1.00
CA ILE A 72 19.64 10.89 -0.14
C ILE A 72 20.84 11.33 -0.97
N THR A 73 21.41 12.49 -0.62
CA THR A 73 22.55 13.09 -1.33
C THR A 73 23.90 12.68 -0.75
N ASP A 74 23.91 12.15 0.47
CA ASP A 74 25.09 11.54 1.10
C ASP A 74 24.61 10.43 2.02
N LEU A 75 24.87 9.17 1.67
CA LEU A 75 24.48 8.00 2.47
C LEU A 75 25.33 7.82 3.76
N SER A 76 26.44 8.56 3.90
CA SER A 76 27.42 8.41 4.98
C SER A 76 27.29 9.42 6.14
N ALA A 77 26.68 10.59 5.95
CA ALA A 77 26.23 11.47 7.04
C ALA A 77 25.62 10.74 8.25
N SER A 78 25.99 11.20 9.44
CA SER A 78 25.56 10.63 10.72
C SER A 78 24.29 11.28 11.26
N SER A 79 24.02 12.54 10.89
CA SER A 79 22.82 13.27 11.30
C SER A 79 21.61 12.84 10.47
N PRO A 80 20.46 12.52 11.09
CA PRO A 80 19.27 12.06 10.36
C PRO A 80 18.68 13.04 9.34
N SER A 81 18.89 14.34 9.52
CA SER A 81 18.37 15.39 8.65
C SER A 81 19.38 15.93 7.65
N SER A 82 20.62 15.43 7.67
CA SER A 82 21.69 15.85 6.76
C SER A 82 21.84 14.88 5.59
N GLY A 83 22.35 15.38 4.46
CA GLY A 83 22.55 14.55 3.27
C GLY A 83 21.24 14.05 2.66
N ILE A 84 20.15 14.83 2.79
CA ILE A 84 18.85 14.54 2.20
C ILE A 84 18.24 15.80 1.56
N THR A 85 17.44 15.59 0.53
CA THR A 85 16.52 16.56 -0.06
C THR A 85 15.11 16.01 0.04
N ILE A 86 14.15 16.87 0.40
CA ILE A 86 12.74 16.48 0.53
C ILE A 86 11.87 17.44 -0.28
N ASN A 87 10.99 16.88 -1.09
CA ASN A 87 9.96 17.58 -1.86
C ASN A 87 8.57 17.03 -1.50
N THR A 88 7.55 17.89 -1.49
CA THR A 88 6.16 17.42 -1.42
C THR A 88 5.76 16.89 -2.79
N ALA A 89 5.57 15.58 -2.88
CA ALA A 89 5.25 14.90 -4.12
C ALA A 89 3.76 14.94 -4.46
N LEU A 90 2.91 14.82 -3.44
CA LEU A 90 1.45 14.79 -3.60
C LEU A 90 0.76 15.37 -2.35
N THR A 91 -0.38 16.03 -2.56
CA THR A 91 -1.25 16.59 -1.52
C THR A 91 -2.69 16.58 -2.02
N GLY A 92 -3.66 16.97 -1.19
CA GLY A 92 -5.08 17.07 -1.57
C GLY A 92 -5.83 15.75 -1.51
N ILE A 93 -5.20 14.69 -1.01
CA ILE A 93 -5.82 13.38 -0.77
C ILE A 93 -5.95 13.18 0.75
N LYS A 94 -7.05 12.56 1.18
CA LYS A 94 -7.30 12.21 2.58
C LYS A 94 -6.65 10.88 2.91
N SER A 95 -6.00 10.78 4.06
CA SER A 95 -5.47 9.52 4.60
C SER A 95 -4.57 8.75 3.61
N ASN A 96 -3.56 9.43 3.04
CA ASN A 96 -2.51 8.83 2.21
C ASN A 96 -1.82 7.70 2.99
N ASN A 97 -2.07 6.46 2.59
CA ASN A 97 -1.68 5.29 3.35
C ASN A 97 -0.64 4.50 2.54
N GLY A 98 -0.95 3.26 2.14
CA GLY A 98 -0.06 2.42 1.35
C GLY A 98 0.38 3.02 0.02
N LEU A 99 1.63 2.74 -0.33
CA LEU A 99 2.24 3.00 -1.63
C LEU A 99 2.47 1.69 -2.37
N GLY A 100 2.33 1.71 -3.69
CA GLY A 100 2.61 0.53 -4.51
C GLY A 100 3.22 0.90 -5.86
N HIS A 101 3.50 -0.12 -6.64
CA HIS A 101 4.06 0.04 -7.98
C HIS A 101 3.64 -1.12 -8.89
N VAL A 102 3.69 -0.85 -10.20
CA VAL A 102 3.46 -1.85 -11.24
C VAL A 102 4.80 -2.17 -11.90
N ARG A 103 5.20 -3.44 -11.91
CA ARG A 103 6.46 -3.86 -12.50
C ARG A 103 6.54 -3.44 -13.98
N GLY A 104 7.62 -2.75 -14.35
CA GLY A 104 7.84 -2.28 -15.73
C GLY A 104 7.10 -0.98 -16.06
N SER A 105 6.45 -0.35 -15.08
CA SER A 105 5.86 0.98 -15.16
C SER A 105 6.59 1.95 -14.23
N ASN A 106 6.51 3.25 -14.51
CA ASN A 106 6.90 4.30 -13.57
C ASN A 106 5.77 4.67 -12.60
N GLU A 107 4.64 3.97 -12.67
CA GLU A 107 3.49 4.19 -11.82
C GLU A 107 3.82 4.01 -10.35
N VAL A 108 3.42 5.00 -9.54
CA VAL A 108 3.40 4.95 -8.09
C VAL A 108 1.94 4.99 -7.67
N THR A 109 1.43 3.93 -7.08
CA THR A 109 0.06 3.94 -6.56
C THR A 109 0.03 4.54 -5.17
N VAL A 110 -1.04 5.28 -4.87
CA VAL A 110 -1.27 5.87 -3.54
C VAL A 110 -2.67 5.48 -3.09
N ILE A 111 -2.80 4.93 -1.89
CA ILE A 111 -4.10 4.60 -1.31
C ILE A 111 -4.60 5.75 -0.44
N SER A 112 -5.89 6.10 -0.62
CA SER A 112 -6.66 6.85 0.37
C SER A 112 -7.44 5.84 1.21
N ALA A 113 -6.91 5.53 2.39
CA ALA A 113 -7.37 4.37 3.17
C ALA A 113 -8.85 4.47 3.57
N GLU A 114 -9.21 5.60 4.18
CA GLU A 114 -10.56 5.85 4.68
C GLU A 114 -11.58 6.07 3.56
N ARG A 115 -11.14 6.40 2.35
CA ARG A 115 -12.03 6.67 1.21
C ARG A 115 -12.22 5.47 0.30
N GLY A 116 -11.40 4.42 0.45
CA GLY A 116 -11.47 3.25 -0.42
C GLY A 116 -11.02 3.55 -1.85
N ILE A 117 -10.01 4.41 -2.03
CA ILE A 117 -9.60 4.87 -3.37
C ILE A 117 -8.15 4.49 -3.63
N LEU A 118 -7.92 3.84 -4.76
CA LEU A 118 -6.60 3.70 -5.38
C LEU A 118 -6.39 4.87 -6.34
N TYR A 119 -5.34 5.65 -6.12
CA TYR A 119 -4.86 6.66 -7.05
C TYR A 119 -3.72 6.07 -7.87
N ARG A 120 -3.88 6.05 -9.19
CA ARG A 120 -2.81 5.75 -10.13
C ARG A 120 -2.07 7.04 -10.41
N THR A 121 -0.82 7.13 -9.97
CA THR A 121 -0.02 8.35 -10.12
C THR A 121 1.28 8.09 -10.86
N PHE A 122 1.78 9.12 -11.53
CA PHE A 122 2.98 9.04 -12.33
C PHE A 122 3.95 10.17 -11.97
N PRO A 123 5.25 9.88 -11.82
CA PRO A 123 6.24 10.87 -11.46
C PRO A 123 6.54 11.81 -12.62
N ASN A 124 6.49 13.11 -12.34
CA ASN A 124 6.99 14.16 -13.21
C ASN A 124 8.52 14.25 -13.14
N ALA A 125 9.12 15.05 -14.02
CA ALA A 125 10.57 15.28 -14.03
C ALA A 125 11.11 15.83 -12.68
N ASN A 126 10.31 16.63 -11.97
CA ASN A 126 10.62 17.18 -10.64
C ASN A 126 10.20 16.25 -9.48
N LYS A 127 9.85 15.00 -9.78
CA LYS A 127 9.46 13.95 -8.82
C LYS A 127 8.15 14.18 -8.09
N THR A 128 7.37 15.21 -8.42
CA THR A 128 5.96 15.28 -7.98
C THR A 128 5.15 14.21 -8.70
N LEU A 129 4.03 13.82 -8.11
CA LEU A 129 3.14 12.79 -8.65
C LEU A 129 1.92 13.46 -9.28
N THR A 130 1.65 13.13 -10.55
CA THR A 130 0.40 13.49 -11.23
C THR A 130 -0.58 12.35 -11.08
N VAL A 131 -1.79 12.62 -10.60
CA VAL A 131 -2.89 11.65 -10.61
C VAL A 131 -3.40 11.53 -12.04
N GLU A 132 -3.32 10.34 -12.63
CA GLU A 132 -3.89 10.07 -13.95
C GLU A 132 -5.26 9.40 -13.85
N GLU A 133 -5.48 8.59 -12.82
CA GLU A 133 -6.72 7.83 -12.68
C GLU A 133 -7.04 7.49 -11.23
N THR A 134 -8.32 7.31 -10.93
CA THR A 134 -8.84 6.98 -9.60
C THR A 134 -9.77 5.77 -9.68
N VAL A 135 -9.51 4.76 -8.84
CA VAL A 135 -10.38 3.59 -8.73
C VAL A 135 -11.02 3.55 -7.35
N HIS A 136 -12.35 3.68 -7.32
CA HIS A 136 -13.15 3.61 -6.10
C HIS A 136 -13.59 2.18 -5.79
N LEU A 137 -13.52 1.79 -4.53
CA LEU A 137 -13.97 0.50 -4.01
C LEU A 137 -14.90 0.69 -2.80
N ASP A 138 -15.77 -0.30 -2.57
CA ASP A 138 -16.79 -0.28 -1.52
C ASP A 138 -16.27 -0.84 -0.19
N SER A 139 -15.04 -0.47 0.17
CA SER A 139 -14.41 -0.79 1.45
C SER A 139 -13.34 0.24 1.76
N THR A 140 -12.83 0.25 2.99
CA THR A 140 -11.52 0.89 3.20
C THR A 140 -10.45 0.12 2.43
N LEU A 141 -9.30 0.77 2.20
CA LEU A 141 -8.11 0.17 1.63
C LEU A 141 -6.91 0.45 2.55
N ASP A 142 -5.84 -0.31 2.40
CA ASP A 142 -4.62 -0.18 3.20
C ASP A 142 -3.40 -0.29 2.25
N ASN A 143 -2.50 -1.25 2.42
CA ASN A 143 -1.32 -1.39 1.58
C ASN A 143 -1.61 -2.11 0.24
N PRO A 144 -1.38 -1.46 -0.91
CA PRO A 144 -1.62 -2.06 -2.22
C PRO A 144 -0.45 -2.97 -2.62
N SER A 145 -0.75 -4.03 -3.37
CA SER A 145 0.25 -4.71 -4.18
C SER A 145 -0.23 -4.87 -5.62
N TYR A 146 0.66 -5.29 -6.52
CA TYR A 146 0.33 -5.61 -7.90
C TYR A 146 0.77 -7.02 -8.24
N TYR A 147 -0.17 -7.85 -8.69
CA TYR A 147 0.14 -9.16 -9.22
C TYR A 147 0.44 -9.05 -10.72
N THR A 148 1.64 -9.47 -11.13
CA THR A 148 1.98 -9.67 -12.54
C THR A 148 1.86 -11.14 -12.87
N ASP A 149 0.97 -11.49 -13.79
CA ASP A 149 0.79 -12.84 -14.30
C ASP A 149 1.96 -13.22 -15.21
N PRO A 150 2.87 -14.13 -14.78
CA PRO A 150 4.03 -14.50 -15.59
C PRO A 150 3.66 -15.44 -16.74
N TRP A 151 2.40 -15.92 -16.81
CA TRP A 151 1.86 -16.73 -17.90
C TRP A 151 0.77 -15.97 -18.68
N ALA A 152 0.80 -14.64 -18.66
CA ALA A 152 -0.09 -13.81 -19.45
C ALA A 152 0.07 -14.11 -20.95
N THR A 153 -1.06 -14.18 -21.65
CA THR A 153 -1.17 -14.18 -23.11
C THR A 153 -2.08 -13.02 -23.54
N PRO A 154 -2.10 -12.62 -24.82
CA PRO A 154 -3.00 -11.56 -25.28
C PRO A 154 -4.48 -11.81 -24.98
N SER A 155 -4.90 -13.08 -24.87
CA SER A 155 -6.28 -13.48 -24.60
C SER A 155 -6.54 -13.87 -23.14
N SER A 156 -5.52 -13.90 -22.28
CA SER A 156 -5.65 -14.27 -20.87
C SER A 156 -4.55 -13.60 -20.06
N ASN A 157 -4.89 -12.56 -19.31
CA ASN A 157 -3.97 -11.86 -18.43
C ASN A 157 -4.63 -11.65 -17.07
N ALA A 158 -4.13 -12.32 -16.04
CA ALA A 158 -4.65 -12.21 -14.69
C ALA A 158 -3.97 -11.09 -13.86
N SER A 159 -3.16 -10.23 -14.48
CA SER A 159 -2.47 -9.16 -13.77
C SER A 159 -3.43 -8.09 -13.27
N GLY A 160 -3.17 -7.55 -12.08
CA GLY A 160 -4.04 -6.54 -11.47
C GLY A 160 -3.55 -6.08 -10.11
N TYR A 161 -4.17 -5.01 -9.60
CA TYR A 161 -3.95 -4.54 -8.25
C TYR A 161 -4.61 -5.50 -7.26
N VAL A 162 -3.90 -5.82 -6.19
CA VAL A 162 -4.39 -6.60 -5.06
C VAL A 162 -4.50 -5.65 -3.89
N LEU A 163 -5.74 -5.37 -3.47
CA LEU A 163 -6.04 -4.28 -2.56
C LEU A 163 -6.77 -4.83 -1.34
N ALA A 164 -6.08 -4.86 -0.20
CA ALA A 164 -6.65 -5.27 1.08
C ALA A 164 -7.23 -4.08 1.83
N GLY A 165 -8.22 -4.33 2.66
CA GLY A 165 -8.75 -3.36 3.61
C GLY A 165 -9.91 -3.91 4.43
N LEU A 166 -10.49 -3.05 5.26
CA LEU A 166 -11.62 -3.39 6.12
C LEU A 166 -12.92 -3.18 5.34
N ALA A 167 -13.78 -4.20 5.35
CA ALA A 167 -15.15 -4.09 4.83
C ALA A 167 -15.97 -3.05 5.62
N ARG A 168 -15.65 -2.86 6.90
CA ARG A 168 -16.31 -1.90 7.80
C ARG A 168 -15.30 -1.11 8.64
N GLY A 169 -14.61 -0.15 8.01
CA GLY A 169 -13.65 0.70 8.72
C GLY A 169 -14.24 1.51 9.89
N ILE A 170 -15.55 1.80 9.84
CA ILE A 170 -16.26 2.56 10.90
C ILE A 170 -16.26 1.86 12.27
N ASP A 171 -16.13 0.53 12.29
CA ASP A 171 -16.17 -0.24 13.54
C ASP A 171 -14.80 -0.23 14.26
N LEU A 172 -13.71 0.13 13.55
CA LEU A 172 -12.31 -0.02 13.99
C LEU A 172 -12.03 0.67 15.33
N ALA A 173 -12.45 1.92 15.49
CA ALA A 173 -12.22 2.68 16.73
C ALA A 173 -12.85 1.99 17.95
N SER A 174 -14.04 1.40 17.77
CA SER A 174 -14.75 0.69 18.84
C SER A 174 -14.16 -0.70 19.15
N ASN A 175 -13.39 -1.25 18.20
CA ASN A 175 -12.82 -2.59 18.25
C ASN A 175 -11.33 -2.60 18.64
N ALA A 176 -10.65 -1.45 18.57
CA ALA A 176 -9.19 -1.34 18.74
C ALA A 176 -8.65 -1.92 20.07
N ASN A 177 -9.42 -1.81 21.16
CA ASN A 177 -9.03 -2.30 22.49
C ASN A 177 -9.68 -3.65 22.86
N LYS A 178 -10.28 -4.35 21.89
CA LYS A 178 -10.97 -5.62 22.09
C LYS A 178 -10.23 -6.73 21.34
N PRO A 179 -9.49 -7.62 22.04
CA PRO A 179 -8.70 -8.66 21.38
C PRO A 179 -9.57 -9.62 20.55
N ASP A 180 -10.77 -9.92 21.06
CA ASP A 180 -11.72 -10.85 20.41
C ASP A 180 -12.68 -10.16 19.41
N ALA A 181 -12.51 -8.87 19.15
CA ALA A 181 -13.33 -8.20 18.16
C ALA A 181 -13.04 -8.72 16.75
N LYS A 182 -14.05 -8.59 15.89
CA LYS A 182 -13.99 -9.00 14.49
C LYS A 182 -14.04 -7.77 13.61
N ASP A 183 -13.02 -7.60 12.78
CA ASP A 183 -12.96 -6.56 11.75
C ASP A 183 -12.91 -7.24 10.37
N PRO A 184 -14.07 -7.48 9.75
CA PRO A 184 -14.18 -8.20 8.48
C PRO A 184 -13.31 -7.56 7.39
N PRO A 185 -12.43 -8.33 6.72
CA PRO A 185 -11.64 -7.82 5.59
C PRO A 185 -12.29 -8.10 4.24
N TYR A 186 -11.94 -7.27 3.26
CA TYR A 186 -12.02 -7.61 1.84
C TYR A 186 -10.63 -7.54 1.21
N VAL A 187 -10.39 -8.43 0.24
CA VAL A 187 -9.29 -8.28 -0.72
C VAL A 187 -9.87 -8.21 -2.11
N TRP A 188 -9.60 -7.12 -2.79
CA TRP A 188 -9.99 -6.88 -4.18
C TRP A 188 -8.86 -7.26 -5.12
N LEU A 189 -9.21 -7.90 -6.24
CA LEU A 189 -8.41 -7.93 -7.45
C LEU A 189 -9.03 -6.93 -8.43
N VAL A 190 -8.26 -5.93 -8.83
CA VAL A 190 -8.68 -4.87 -9.75
C VAL A 190 -7.87 -4.97 -11.03
N GLN A 191 -8.56 -5.22 -12.14
CA GLN A 191 -7.95 -5.51 -13.44
C GLN A 191 -8.51 -4.57 -14.50
N LYS A 192 -7.73 -4.33 -15.56
CA LYS A 192 -8.23 -3.55 -16.69
C LYS A 192 -9.44 -4.25 -17.30
N GLY A 193 -10.52 -3.50 -17.48
CA GLY A 193 -11.73 -3.96 -18.15
C GLY A 193 -11.51 -4.18 -19.65
N LYS A 194 -12.59 -4.59 -20.34
CA LYS A 194 -12.59 -4.78 -21.80
C LYS A 194 -12.60 -3.46 -22.56
N ASP A 195 -13.21 -2.45 -21.97
CA ASP A 195 -13.32 -1.10 -22.52
C ASP A 195 -12.26 -0.18 -21.90
N GLU A 196 -11.82 0.82 -22.67
CA GLU A 196 -10.82 1.78 -22.22
C GLU A 196 -11.35 2.60 -21.03
N GLY A 197 -10.58 2.64 -19.94
CA GLY A 197 -10.94 3.36 -18.71
C GLY A 197 -11.88 2.61 -17.76
N ASP A 198 -12.30 1.38 -18.10
CA ASP A 198 -13.09 0.55 -17.19
C ASP A 198 -12.19 -0.39 -16.36
N TRP A 199 -12.63 -0.69 -15.13
CA TRP A 199 -11.93 -1.58 -14.19
C TRP A 199 -12.85 -2.70 -13.75
N GLU A 200 -12.43 -3.94 -14.01
CA GLU A 200 -13.03 -5.12 -13.40
C GLU A 200 -12.58 -5.20 -11.93
N LYS A 201 -13.55 -5.22 -11.01
CA LYS A 201 -13.32 -5.22 -9.55
C LYS A 201 -13.92 -6.49 -8.96
N LYS A 202 -13.09 -7.38 -8.45
CA LYS A 202 -13.52 -8.66 -7.88
C LYS A 202 -13.05 -8.80 -6.45
N ILE A 203 -13.95 -9.13 -5.53
CA ILE A 203 -13.55 -9.61 -4.21
C ILE A 203 -13.02 -11.04 -4.38
N ILE A 204 -11.73 -11.22 -4.14
CA ILE A 204 -11.05 -12.52 -4.21
C ILE A 204 -10.87 -13.17 -2.85
N PHE A 205 -11.10 -12.41 -1.77
CA PHE A 205 -11.17 -12.93 -0.41
C PHE A 205 -12.07 -12.03 0.46
N ALA A 206 -12.88 -12.67 1.29
CA ALA A 206 -13.67 -12.05 2.33
C ALA A 206 -13.72 -12.99 3.54
N ASP A 207 -13.70 -12.42 4.73
CA ASP A 207 -13.84 -13.14 6.00
C ASP A 207 -14.73 -12.33 6.94
N ASP A 208 -15.28 -12.96 7.98
CA ASP A 208 -16.01 -12.25 9.03
C ASP A 208 -15.08 -11.63 10.09
N GLY A 209 -13.76 -11.77 9.93
CA GLY A 209 -12.74 -11.33 10.89
C GLY A 209 -12.29 -12.44 11.85
N SER A 210 -12.83 -13.66 11.75
CA SER A 210 -12.45 -14.79 12.63
C SER A 210 -11.18 -15.52 12.21
N LYS A 211 -10.76 -15.41 10.94
CA LYS A 211 -9.52 -16.01 10.42
C LYS A 211 -8.41 -14.98 10.29
N VAL A 212 -8.76 -13.78 9.87
CA VAL A 212 -7.87 -12.62 9.81
C VAL A 212 -8.71 -11.36 9.97
N ARG A 213 -8.35 -10.50 10.92
CA ARG A 213 -9.00 -9.20 11.12
C ARG A 213 -8.11 -8.08 10.61
N THR A 214 -8.70 -6.92 10.32
CA THR A 214 -7.95 -5.70 9.98
C THR A 214 -6.96 -5.88 8.82
N ALA A 215 -7.40 -6.53 7.73
CA ALA A 215 -6.49 -6.84 6.62
C ALA A 215 -5.84 -5.57 6.08
N SER A 216 -4.52 -5.58 6.10
CA SER A 216 -3.68 -4.40 5.83
C SER A 216 -2.84 -4.56 4.57
N ALA A 217 -2.56 -5.80 4.17
CA ALA A 217 -1.83 -6.10 2.95
C ALA A 217 -2.22 -7.49 2.43
N ALA A 218 -2.18 -7.65 1.12
CA ALA A 218 -2.34 -8.93 0.46
C ALA A 218 -1.44 -9.04 -0.77
N VAL A 219 -0.92 -10.25 -1.03
CA VAL A 219 -0.07 -10.55 -2.19
C VAL A 219 -0.47 -11.87 -2.82
N ILE A 220 -0.33 -11.97 -4.15
CA ILE A 220 -0.60 -13.19 -4.91
C ILE A 220 0.72 -13.76 -5.42
N VAL A 221 0.94 -15.05 -5.20
CA VAL A 221 2.00 -15.83 -5.83
C VAL A 221 1.36 -16.80 -6.80
N GLY A 222 1.53 -16.54 -8.09
CA GLY A 222 1.00 -17.37 -9.16
C GLY A 222 1.58 -18.78 -9.16
N ILE A 223 0.75 -19.77 -9.51
CA ILE A 223 1.13 -21.17 -9.66
C ILE A 223 1.20 -21.46 -11.16
N ASP A 224 2.27 -22.14 -11.60
CA ASP A 224 2.42 -22.57 -12.99
C ASP A 224 1.15 -23.33 -13.43
N PRO A 225 0.42 -22.84 -14.46
CA PRO A 225 -0.81 -23.48 -14.93
C PRO A 225 -0.63 -24.95 -15.28
N LYS A 226 0.58 -25.39 -15.68
CA LYS A 226 0.86 -26.82 -15.93
C LYS A 226 0.67 -27.68 -14.69
N LYS A 227 0.84 -27.13 -13.48
CA LYS A 227 0.61 -27.81 -12.19
C LYS A 227 -0.86 -27.80 -11.76
N GLU A 228 -1.69 -27.00 -12.41
CA GLU A 228 -3.10 -26.78 -12.06
C GLU A 228 -4.04 -27.13 -13.24
N GLY A 229 -3.64 -28.08 -14.09
CA GLY A 229 -4.48 -28.58 -15.20
C GLY A 229 -4.80 -27.50 -16.24
N GLY A 230 -3.91 -26.54 -16.44
CA GLY A 230 -4.06 -25.41 -17.35
C GLY A 230 -4.80 -24.20 -16.75
N LYS A 231 -5.31 -24.30 -15.52
CA LYS A 231 -6.00 -23.19 -14.85
C LYS A 231 -5.01 -22.19 -14.27
N LYS A 232 -5.33 -20.90 -14.35
CA LYS A 232 -4.59 -19.85 -13.65
C LYS A 232 -5.05 -19.81 -12.20
N ARG A 233 -4.11 -20.05 -11.29
CA ARG A 233 -4.34 -20.07 -9.85
C ARG A 233 -3.16 -19.44 -9.14
N GLY A 234 -3.41 -18.94 -7.94
CA GLY A 234 -2.37 -18.36 -7.10
C GLY A 234 -2.61 -18.69 -5.64
N TRP A 235 -1.53 -18.65 -4.86
CA TRP A 235 -1.63 -18.50 -3.41
C TRP A 235 -1.82 -17.03 -3.09
N LEU A 236 -2.96 -16.71 -2.48
CA LEU A 236 -3.23 -15.42 -1.87
C LEU A 236 -2.79 -15.46 -0.41
N PHE A 237 -1.93 -14.52 -0.02
CA PHE A 237 -1.54 -14.28 1.36
C PHE A 237 -2.18 -12.99 1.85
N VAL A 238 -2.79 -13.01 3.03
CA VAL A 238 -3.47 -11.85 3.62
C VAL A 238 -3.03 -11.69 5.07
N THR A 239 -2.58 -10.48 5.41
CA THR A 239 -2.13 -10.10 6.76
C THR A 239 -2.97 -8.93 7.28
N GLY A 240 -3.04 -8.75 8.59
CA GLY A 240 -3.73 -7.61 9.20
C GLY A 240 -3.02 -7.06 10.43
N PHE A 241 -3.17 -5.76 10.69
CA PHE A 241 -2.36 -5.03 11.67
C PHE A 241 -2.76 -5.28 13.14
N MET A 242 -3.95 -5.83 13.41
CA MET A 242 -4.37 -6.36 14.71
C MET A 242 -4.57 -7.88 14.70
N SER A 243 -4.17 -8.57 13.64
CA SER A 243 -4.38 -10.01 13.51
C SER A 243 -3.20 -10.80 14.09
N GLU A 244 -3.49 -11.84 14.87
CA GLU A 244 -2.49 -12.82 15.31
C GLU A 244 -2.20 -13.89 14.24
N ALA A 245 -3.00 -13.93 13.18
CA ALA A 245 -2.91 -14.91 12.11
C ALA A 245 -2.76 -14.24 10.73
N MET A 246 -2.16 -14.99 9.81
CA MET A 246 -2.15 -14.73 8.37
C MET A 246 -2.99 -15.80 7.68
N VAL A 247 -3.73 -15.42 6.65
CA VAL A 247 -4.40 -16.38 5.76
C VAL A 247 -3.50 -16.66 4.56
N ALA A 248 -3.39 -17.94 4.19
CA ALA A 248 -2.85 -18.40 2.92
C ALA A 248 -3.90 -19.30 2.26
N VAL A 249 -4.44 -18.89 1.11
CA VAL A 249 -5.52 -19.60 0.43
C VAL A 249 -5.25 -19.66 -1.07
N LYS A 250 -5.58 -20.78 -1.70
CA LYS A 250 -5.49 -20.92 -3.15
C LYS A 250 -6.74 -20.32 -3.80
N ILE A 251 -6.55 -19.43 -4.76
CA ILE A 251 -7.63 -18.75 -5.49
C ILE A 251 -7.54 -19.02 -7.00
N ASP A 252 -8.68 -18.94 -7.67
CA ASP A 252 -8.76 -18.90 -9.14
C ASP A 252 -8.51 -17.46 -9.62
N LEU A 253 -7.67 -17.33 -10.65
CA LEU A 253 -7.25 -16.07 -11.27
C LEU A 253 -7.77 -15.93 -12.69
#